data_AF-H6NBD8-F1
#
_entry.id   AF-H6NBD8-F1
#
_cell.length_a   1.000
_cell.length_b   1.000
_cell.length_c   1.000
_cell.angle_alpha   90.00
_cell.angle_beta   90.00
_cell.angle_gamma   90.00
#
_symmetry.space_group_name_H-M   'P 1'
#
loop_
_entity.id
_entity.type
_entity.pdbx_description
1 polymer ?
#
loop_
_entity_poly.entity_id
_entity_poly.type
_entity_poly.pdbx_seq_one_letter_code
_entity_poly.pdbx_strand_id
1 'polypeptide(L)'
;MELFGKKKARTASNDIDKILIQIDSITQAEIDRVCDRIDSELNSCGRELSNASNTINQIKPLIDRLVAQVGQNAPDHVQVLVTSIAQEVMSKVVGAVDNINEVKKNIDDINKYTDEIDKLTNKIDELTDEIDKITDKFQG
;
A
#
# COMPACT_ATOMS: atom_id res chain seq x y z
N MET A 1 2.19 56.90 -11.83
CA MET A 1 2.67 55.81 -10.95
C MET A 1 1.85 54.52 -11.10
N GLU A 2 0.53 54.58 -11.38
CA GLU A 2 -0.34 53.38 -11.47
C GLU A 2 0.01 52.38 -12.58
N LEU A 3 0.46 52.83 -13.75
CA LEU A 3 0.87 51.95 -14.87
C LEU A 3 2.04 51.01 -14.53
N PHE A 4 2.97 51.47 -13.67
CA PHE A 4 4.10 50.65 -13.21
C PHE A 4 3.67 49.56 -12.22
N GLY A 5 2.61 49.80 -11.43
CA GLY A 5 2.02 48.81 -10.53
C GLY A 5 1.31 47.69 -11.27
N LYS A 6 0.48 48.04 -12.28
CA LYS A 6 -0.23 47.06 -13.12
C LYS A 6 0.71 46.11 -13.87
N LYS A 7 1.80 46.64 -14.45
CA LYS A 7 2.78 45.81 -15.17
C LYS A 7 3.45 44.78 -14.24
N LYS A 8 3.82 45.19 -13.02
CA LYS A 8 4.40 44.28 -12.02
C LYS A 8 3.41 43.23 -11.55
N ALA A 9 2.15 43.61 -11.32
CA ALA A 9 1.09 42.68 -10.93
C ALA A 9 0.86 41.61 -12.01
N ARG A 10 0.79 42.01 -13.28
CA ARG A 10 0.65 41.07 -14.40
C ARG A 10 1.84 40.11 -14.52
N THR A 11 3.07 40.61 -14.36
CA THR A 11 4.25 39.73 -14.37
C THR A 11 4.20 38.72 -13.22
N ALA A 12 3.82 39.16 -12.02
CA ALA A 12 3.66 38.26 -10.88
C ALA A 12 2.57 37.21 -11.12
N SER A 13 1.40 37.58 -11.65
CA SER A 13 0.35 36.63 -12.01
C SER A 13 0.85 35.57 -12.99
N ASN A 14 1.52 35.97 -14.07
CA ASN A 14 2.05 35.02 -15.05
C ASN A 14 3.09 34.05 -14.45
N ASP A 15 3.84 34.48 -13.45
CA ASP A 15 4.80 33.60 -12.76
C ASP A 15 4.08 32.66 -11.79
N ILE A 16 2.97 33.09 -11.17
CA ILE A 16 2.11 32.23 -10.36
C ILE A 16 1.45 31.16 -11.23
N ASP A 17 0.89 31.48 -12.39
CA ASP A 17 0.27 30.47 -13.27
C ASP A 17 1.27 29.37 -13.68
N LYS A 18 2.53 29.73 -13.94
CA LYS A 18 3.58 28.74 -14.22
C LYS A 18 3.81 27.80 -13.04
N ILE A 19 3.70 28.31 -11.83
CA ILE A 19 3.81 27.51 -10.60
C ILE A 19 2.56 26.63 -10.44
N LEU A 20 1.36 27.15 -10.68
CA LEU A 20 0.12 26.37 -10.63
C LEU A 20 0.17 25.19 -11.61
N ILE A 21 0.61 25.41 -12.84
CA ILE A 21 0.82 24.33 -13.83
C ILE A 21 1.79 23.25 -13.31
N GLN A 22 2.84 23.66 -12.59
CA GLN A 22 3.78 22.69 -12.00
C GLN A 22 3.15 21.93 -10.83
N ILE A 23 2.35 22.59 -10.00
CA ILE A 23 1.60 21.96 -8.91
C ILE A 23 0.65 20.91 -9.48
N ASP A 24 -0.15 21.28 -10.48
CA ASP A 24 -1.11 20.37 -11.13
C ASP A 24 -0.41 19.17 -11.77
N SER A 25 0.75 19.41 -12.41
CA SER A 25 1.56 18.32 -12.96
C SER A 25 2.04 17.36 -11.86
N ILE A 26 2.43 17.86 -10.70
CA ILE A 26 2.88 17.03 -9.58
C ILE A 26 1.70 16.26 -8.98
N THR A 27 0.59 16.93 -8.69
CA THR A 27 -0.60 16.32 -8.07
C THR A 27 -1.19 15.26 -8.98
N GLN A 28 -1.52 15.60 -10.22
CA GLN A 28 -2.24 14.69 -11.12
C GLN A 28 -1.35 13.67 -11.84
N ALA A 29 -0.12 14.04 -12.21
CA ALA A 29 0.70 13.17 -13.06
C ALA A 29 1.74 12.38 -12.28
N GLU A 30 2.18 12.85 -11.12
CA GLU A 30 3.20 12.18 -10.32
C GLU A 30 2.61 11.48 -9.11
N ILE A 31 1.85 12.19 -8.27
CA ILE A 31 1.30 11.63 -7.03
C ILE A 31 0.24 10.57 -7.35
N ASP A 32 -0.78 10.89 -8.16
CA ASP A 32 -1.84 9.94 -8.48
C ASP A 32 -1.30 8.66 -9.13
N ARG A 33 -0.36 8.79 -10.08
CA ARG A 33 0.27 7.62 -10.72
C ARG A 33 1.07 6.76 -9.75
N VAL A 34 1.72 7.39 -8.77
CA VAL A 34 2.44 6.65 -7.73
C VAL A 34 1.46 5.93 -6.82
N CYS A 35 0.36 6.56 -6.43
CA CYS A 35 -0.70 5.94 -5.63
C CYS A 35 -1.35 4.75 -6.37
N ASP A 36 -1.74 4.93 -7.63
CA ASP A 36 -2.25 3.85 -8.50
C ASP A 36 -1.30 2.65 -8.56
N ARG A 37 0.00 2.93 -8.70
CA ARG A 37 1.01 1.86 -8.72
C ARG A 37 1.13 1.18 -7.37
N ILE A 38 1.13 1.94 -6.27
CA ILE A 38 1.14 1.38 -4.91
C ILE A 38 -0.07 0.45 -4.73
N ASP A 39 -1.27 0.91 -5.07
CA ASP A 39 -2.49 0.10 -4.94
C ASP A 39 -2.43 -1.17 -5.78
N SER A 40 -1.93 -1.10 -7.01
CA SER A 40 -1.76 -2.28 -7.87
C SER A 40 -0.79 -3.31 -7.28
N GLU A 41 0.37 -2.85 -6.79
CA GLU A 41 1.39 -3.70 -6.17
C GLU A 41 0.88 -4.34 -4.88
N LEU A 42 0.21 -3.56 -4.02
CA LEU A 42 -0.40 -4.03 -2.77
C LEU A 42 -1.49 -5.07 -3.03
N ASN A 43 -2.34 -4.84 -4.03
CA ASN A 43 -3.35 -5.81 -4.44
C ASN A 43 -2.72 -7.12 -4.95
N SER A 44 -1.59 -7.04 -5.66
CA SER A 44 -0.84 -8.23 -6.06
C SER A 44 -0.25 -8.96 -4.87
N CYS A 45 0.40 -8.23 -3.97
CA CYS A 45 0.98 -8.77 -2.74
C CYS A 45 -0.11 -9.45 -1.88
N GLY A 46 -1.27 -8.83 -1.70
CA GLY A 46 -2.40 -9.40 -0.96
C GLY A 46 -2.90 -10.73 -1.52
N ARG A 47 -2.93 -10.88 -2.85
CA ARG A 47 -3.26 -12.16 -3.52
C ARG A 47 -2.19 -13.21 -3.27
N GLU A 48 -0.92 -12.86 -3.44
CA GLU A 48 0.20 -13.78 -3.22
C GLU A 48 0.26 -14.27 -1.76
N LEU A 49 0.08 -13.38 -0.79
CA LEU A 49 -0.02 -13.72 0.63
C LEU A 49 -1.20 -14.65 0.93
N SER A 50 -2.34 -14.43 0.27
CA SER A 50 -3.50 -15.32 0.40
C SER A 50 -3.21 -16.71 -0.14
N ASN A 51 -2.54 -16.81 -1.29
CA ASN A 51 -2.12 -18.09 -1.87
C ASN A 51 -1.07 -18.80 -0.99
N ALA A 52 -0.11 -18.07 -0.45
CA ALA A 52 0.89 -18.59 0.47
C ALA A 52 0.24 -19.14 1.75
N SER A 53 -0.68 -18.37 2.36
CA SER A 53 -1.45 -18.80 3.53
C SER A 53 -2.24 -20.08 3.25
N ASN A 54 -2.95 -20.13 2.11
CA ASN A 54 -3.70 -21.32 1.70
C ASN A 54 -2.81 -22.56 1.55
N THR A 55 -1.61 -22.38 0.98
CA THR A 55 -0.63 -23.46 0.79
C THR A 55 -0.07 -23.94 2.13
N ILE A 56 0.32 -23.01 3.00
CA ILE A 56 0.85 -23.32 4.35
C ILE A 56 -0.20 -24.03 5.20
N ASN A 57 -1.47 -23.64 5.09
CA ASN A 57 -2.58 -24.29 5.80
C ASN A 57 -2.79 -25.75 5.37
N GLN A 58 -2.29 -26.18 4.21
CA GLN A 58 -2.29 -27.60 3.81
C GLN A 58 -1.25 -28.45 4.56
N ILE A 59 -0.27 -27.83 5.22
CA ILE A 59 0.75 -28.58 5.96
C ILE A 59 0.12 -29.32 7.15
N LYS A 60 -0.85 -28.70 7.84
CA LYS A 60 -1.53 -29.33 8.99
C LYS A 60 -2.14 -30.70 8.65
N PRO A 61 -3.03 -30.85 7.65
CA PRO A 61 -3.60 -32.15 7.33
C PRO A 61 -2.57 -33.17 6.84
N LEU A 62 -1.47 -32.72 6.22
CA LEU A 62 -0.36 -33.61 5.82
C LEU A 62 0.40 -34.14 7.05
N ILE A 63 0.68 -33.28 8.02
CA ILE A 63 1.31 -33.66 9.29
C ILE A 63 0.40 -34.57 10.11
N ASP A 64 -0.90 -34.26 10.21
CA ASP A 64 -1.88 -35.10 10.88
C ASP A 64 -1.90 -36.52 10.26
N ARG A 65 -1.84 -36.61 8.93
CA ARG A 65 -1.76 -37.89 8.20
C ARG A 65 -0.43 -38.62 8.47
N LEU A 66 0.70 -37.92 8.48
CA LEU A 66 2.01 -38.48 8.79
C LEU A 66 2.03 -39.11 10.18
N VAL A 67 1.54 -38.39 11.19
CA VAL A 67 1.46 -38.86 12.58
C VAL A 67 0.52 -40.07 12.68
N ALA A 68 -0.64 -40.04 12.01
CA ALA A 68 -1.57 -41.16 12.04
C ALA A 68 -1.02 -42.44 11.38
N GLN A 69 -0.35 -42.31 10.22
CA GLN A 69 0.11 -43.46 9.44
C GLN A 69 1.44 -44.04 9.93
N VAL A 70 2.39 -43.16 10.24
CA VAL A 70 3.74 -43.57 10.64
C VAL A 70 3.85 -43.62 12.16
N GLY A 71 3.30 -42.62 12.86
CA GLY A 71 3.41 -42.51 14.31
C GLY A 71 2.73 -43.65 15.06
N GLN A 72 1.55 -44.12 14.65
CA GLN A 72 0.81 -45.12 15.46
C GLN A 72 1.35 -46.55 15.42
N ASN A 73 2.04 -46.95 14.34
CA ASN A 73 2.50 -48.33 14.15
C ASN A 73 4.03 -48.48 14.13
N ALA A 74 4.78 -47.40 14.39
CA ALA A 74 6.24 -47.44 14.40
C ALA A 74 6.80 -47.82 15.79
N PRO A 75 8.06 -48.27 15.88
CA PRO A 75 8.73 -48.45 17.18
C PRO A 75 8.76 -47.15 18.01
N ASP A 76 8.75 -47.25 19.34
CA ASP A 76 8.60 -46.11 20.27
C ASP A 76 9.50 -44.90 19.93
N HIS A 77 10.78 -45.13 19.65
CA HIS A 77 11.73 -44.07 19.33
C HIS A 77 11.36 -43.30 18.05
N VAL A 78 10.74 -43.98 17.07
CA VAL A 78 10.24 -43.35 15.84
C VAL A 78 8.98 -42.56 16.14
N GLN A 79 8.06 -43.07 16.97
CA GLN A 79 6.85 -42.35 17.34
C GLN A 79 7.19 -41.01 18.02
N VAL A 80 8.14 -41.03 18.96
CA VAL A 80 8.63 -39.85 19.66
C VAL A 80 9.25 -38.85 18.68
N LEU A 81 10.13 -39.32 17.79
CA LEU A 81 10.77 -38.46 16.80
C LEU A 81 9.76 -37.81 15.84
N VAL A 82 8.83 -38.59 15.29
CA VAL A 82 7.78 -38.10 14.38
C VAL A 82 6.89 -37.08 15.06
N THR A 83 6.49 -37.34 16.31
CA THR A 83 5.66 -36.41 17.09
C THR A 83 6.40 -35.11 17.39
N SER A 84 7.68 -35.18 17.76
CA SER A 84 8.50 -34.00 18.03
C SER A 84 8.68 -33.14 16.78
N ILE A 85 8.98 -33.76 15.63
CA ILE A 85 9.11 -33.03 14.36
C ILE A 85 7.77 -32.42 13.94
N ALA A 86 6.67 -33.17 14.08
CA ALA A 86 5.33 -32.66 13.78
C ALA A 86 5.00 -31.41 14.60
N GLN A 87 5.29 -31.42 15.91
CA GLN A 87 5.09 -30.27 16.78
C GLN A 87 5.95 -29.06 16.36
N GLU A 88 7.23 -29.27 16.05
CA GLU A 88 8.11 -28.19 15.60
C GLU A 88 7.63 -27.58 14.27
N VAL A 89 7.27 -28.42 13.29
CA VAL A 89 6.73 -27.96 12.01
C VAL A 89 5.45 -27.17 12.24
N MET A 90 4.53 -27.66 13.07
CA MET A 90 3.28 -26.96 13.35
C MET A 90 3.51 -25.61 14.04
N SER A 91 4.49 -25.50 14.94
CA SER A 91 4.87 -24.22 15.55
C SER A 91 5.36 -23.21 14.51
N LYS A 92 6.21 -23.63 13.58
CA LYS A 92 6.69 -22.78 12.46
C LYS A 92 5.56 -22.39 11.51
N VAL A 93 4.62 -23.31 11.24
CA VAL A 93 3.43 -23.05 10.41
C VAL A 93 2.57 -21.95 11.04
N VAL A 94 2.28 -22.03 12.33
CA VAL A 94 1.52 -21.00 13.05
C VAL A 94 2.22 -19.65 12.96
N GLY A 95 3.52 -19.59 13.27
CA GLY A 95 4.28 -18.34 13.17
C GLY A 95 4.31 -17.76 11.76
N ALA A 96 4.42 -18.60 10.73
CA ALA A 96 4.38 -18.14 9.34
C ALA A 96 3.00 -17.57 8.95
N VAL A 97 1.90 -18.19 9.42
CA VAL A 97 0.54 -17.69 9.20
C VAL A 97 0.33 -16.36 9.92
N ASP A 98 0.82 -16.22 11.15
CA ASP A 98 0.73 -14.96 11.91
C ASP A 98 1.47 -13.83 11.21
N ASN A 99 2.69 -14.08 10.73
CA ASN A 99 3.46 -13.10 9.95
C ASN A 99 2.72 -12.69 8.66
N ILE A 100 2.11 -13.64 7.95
CA ILE A 100 1.31 -13.32 6.74
C ILE A 100 0.13 -12.41 7.10
N ASN A 101 -0.55 -12.68 8.21
CA ASN A 101 -1.68 -11.86 8.67
C ASN A 101 -1.24 -10.45 9.07
N GLU A 102 -0.07 -10.30 9.68
CA GLU A 102 0.50 -8.99 9.99
C GLU A 102 0.81 -8.19 8.73
N VAL A 103 1.43 -8.81 7.71
CA VAL A 103 1.70 -8.14 6.44
C VAL A 103 0.38 -7.74 5.74
N LYS A 104 -0.66 -8.57 5.78
CA LYS A 104 -1.98 -8.21 5.26
C LYS A 104 -2.56 -6.98 5.96
N LYS A 105 -2.43 -6.88 7.28
CA LYS A 105 -2.85 -5.69 8.03
C LYS A 105 -2.06 -4.45 7.59
N ASN A 106 -0.76 -4.58 7.39
CA ASN A 106 0.07 -3.47 6.90
C ASN A 106 -0.37 -3.02 5.50
N ILE A 107 -0.76 -3.94 4.62
CA ILE A 107 -1.35 -3.60 3.31
C ILE A 107 -2.62 -2.77 3.50
N ASP A 108 -3.52 -3.19 4.38
CA ASP A 108 -4.76 -2.44 4.67
C ASP A 108 -4.49 -1.04 5.22
N ASP A 109 -3.44 -0.87 6.03
CA ASP A 109 -3.04 0.45 6.54
C ASP A 109 -2.42 1.33 5.46
N ILE A 110 -1.63 0.77 4.52
CA ILE A 110 -1.10 1.55 3.39
C ILE A 110 -2.24 2.00 2.46
N ASN A 111 -3.25 1.17 2.21
CA ASN A 111 -4.43 1.57 1.42
C ASN A 111 -5.15 2.77 2.05
N LYS A 112 -5.21 2.86 3.38
CA LYS A 112 -5.78 4.05 4.04
C LYS A 112 -4.93 5.30 3.84
N TYR A 113 -3.61 5.13 3.77
CA TYR A 113 -2.71 6.26 3.52
C TYR A 113 -2.79 6.72 2.06
N THR A 114 -2.96 5.82 1.08
CA THR A 114 -3.21 6.23 -0.31
C THR A 114 -4.54 6.98 -0.43
N ASP A 115 -5.61 6.51 0.22
CA ASP A 115 -6.89 7.24 0.31
C ASP A 115 -6.75 8.65 0.96
N GLU A 116 -5.85 8.80 1.94
CA GLU A 116 -5.60 10.10 2.58
C GLU A 116 -4.79 11.03 1.69
N ILE A 117 -3.81 10.49 0.95
CA ILE A 117 -3.06 11.24 -0.05
C ILE A 117 -4.02 11.78 -1.11
N ASP A 118 -4.93 10.98 -1.64
CA ASP A 118 -5.92 11.42 -2.63
C ASP A 118 -6.77 12.60 -2.12
N LYS A 119 -7.21 12.56 -0.86
CA LYS A 119 -7.95 13.68 -0.25
C LYS A 119 -7.12 14.95 -0.16
N LEU A 120 -5.83 14.83 0.16
CA LEU A 120 -4.91 15.96 0.23
C LEU A 120 -4.64 16.53 -1.16
N THR A 121 -4.45 15.68 -2.17
CA THR A 121 -4.28 16.06 -3.58
C THR A 121 -5.50 16.84 -4.08
N ASN A 122 -6.71 16.34 -3.83
CA ASN A 122 -7.95 17.05 -4.18
C ASN A 122 -8.05 18.44 -3.53
N LYS A 123 -7.61 18.56 -2.27
CA LYS A 123 -7.60 19.86 -1.58
C LYS A 123 -6.55 20.83 -2.15
N ILE A 124 -5.42 20.31 -2.63
CA ILE A 124 -4.43 21.13 -3.34
C ILE A 124 -5.05 21.67 -4.63
N ASP A 125 -5.72 20.82 -5.41
CA ASP A 125 -6.38 21.23 -6.65
C ASP A 125 -7.43 22.32 -6.40
N GLU A 126 -8.26 22.19 -5.34
CA GLU A 126 -9.21 23.26 -4.94
C GLU A 126 -8.52 24.60 -4.63
N LEU A 127 -7.37 24.56 -3.94
CA LEU A 127 -6.60 25.77 -3.61
C LEU A 127 -5.91 26.36 -4.84
N THR A 128 -5.41 25.52 -5.75
CA THR A 128 -4.87 25.95 -7.04
C THR A 128 -5.93 26.72 -7.83
N ASP A 129 -7.15 26.17 -7.93
CA ASP A 129 -8.29 26.82 -8.59
C ASP A 129 -8.67 28.17 -7.96
N GLU A 130 -8.56 28.29 -6.64
CA GLU A 130 -8.80 29.57 -5.95
C GLU A 130 -7.73 30.61 -6.28
N ILE A 131 -6.46 30.21 -6.35
CA ILE A 131 -5.34 31.09 -6.71
C ILE A 131 -5.48 31.55 -8.17
N ASP A 132 -5.82 30.64 -9.08
CA ASP A 132 -6.02 30.94 -10.51
C ASP A 132 -7.10 32.02 -10.71
N LYS A 133 -8.25 31.88 -10.03
CA LYS A 133 -9.33 32.90 -10.02
C LYS A 133 -8.87 34.26 -9.48
N ILE A 134 -7.87 34.29 -8.59
CA ILE A 134 -7.31 35.54 -8.07
C ILE A 134 -6.33 36.14 -9.08
N THR A 135 -5.43 35.34 -9.66
CA THR A 135 -4.40 35.82 -10.59
C THR A 135 -5.00 36.37 -11.86
N ASP A 136 -6.05 35.73 -12.39
CA ASP A 136 -6.83 36.16 -13.55
C ASP A 136 -7.29 37.63 -13.48
N LYS A 137 -7.68 38.10 -12.29
CA LYS A 137 -8.15 39.47 -12.06
C LYS A 137 -7.07 40.53 -12.32
N PHE A 138 -5.81 40.14 -12.33
CA PHE A 138 -4.66 41.03 -12.54
C PHE A 138 -4.06 40.91 -13.95
N GLN A 139 -4.59 40.02 -14.79
CA GLN A 139 -4.11 39.78 -16.15
C GLN A 139 -4.90 40.57 -17.22
N GLY A 140 -6.11 41.03 -16.87
CA GLY A 140 -6.97 41.91 -17.67
C GLY A 140 -6.48 43.35 -17.82
#